data_AF-A0A382LE97-F1
#
_entry.id   AF-A0A382LE97-F1
#
_cell.length_a   1.000
_cell.length_b   1.000
_cell.length_c   1.000
_cell.angle_alpha   90.00
_cell.angle_beta   90.00
_cell.angle_gamma   90.00
#
_symmetry.space_group_name_H-M   'P 1'
#
loop_
_entity.id
_entity.type
_entity.pdbx_description
1 polymer ?
#
loop_
_entity_poly.entity_id
_entity_poly.type
_entity_poly.pdbx_seq_one_letter_code
_entity_poly.pdbx_strand_id
1 'polypeptide(L)'
;MLAALGVVVVLSVLQELARPETIDLVSVGTAESTLRRAVPILLAGLGGIWAERAGVVNIGLEGMMVLGTWFGAWGALEFGPWWGIAIGVAGGAAGGLLHAV
;
A
#
# COMPACT_ATOMS: atom_id res chain seq x y z
N MET A 1 -3.54 13.89 -19.82
CA MET A 1 -4.07 13.06 -20.93
C MET A 1 -2.98 12.25 -21.62
N LEU A 2 -1.88 12.87 -22.08
CA LEU A 2 -0.75 12.16 -22.72
C LEU A 2 -0.09 11.09 -21.82
N ALA A 3 0.14 11.37 -20.54
CA ALA A 3 0.72 10.40 -19.61
C ALA A 3 -0.16 9.16 -19.41
N ALA A 4 -1.48 9.34 -19.29
CA ALA A 4 -2.42 8.23 -19.13
C ALA A 4 -2.47 7.35 -20.40
N LEU A 5 -2.50 7.97 -21.58
CA LEU A 5 -2.39 7.25 -22.86
C LEU A 5 -1.07 6.47 -22.95
N GLY A 6 0.05 7.08 -22.56
CA GLY A 6 1.35 6.42 -22.52
C GLY A 6 1.35 5.18 -21.62
N VAL A 7 0.79 5.29 -20.41
CA VAL A 7 0.65 4.14 -19.49
C VAL A 7 -0.20 3.03 -20.11
N VAL A 8 -1.36 3.36 -20.69
CA VAL A 8 -2.22 2.36 -21.33
C VAL A 8 -1.51 1.66 -22.49
N VAL A 9 -0.79 2.40 -23.33
CA VAL A 9 0.00 1.83 -24.43
C VAL A 9 1.08 0.89 -23.89
N VAL A 10 1.83 1.31 -22.88
CA VAL A 10 2.87 0.47 -22.25
C VAL A 10 2.24 -0.80 -21.68
N LEU A 11 1.18 -0.70 -20.90
CA LEU A 11 0.49 -1.87 -20.32
C LEU A 11 -0.06 -2.80 -21.39
N SER A 12 -0.55 -2.26 -22.50
CA SER A 12 -1.07 -3.05 -23.62
C SER A 12 0.04 -3.81 -24.35
N VAL A 13 1.19 -3.16 -24.57
CA VAL A 13 2.37 -3.79 -25.18
C VAL A 13 2.95 -4.86 -24.26
N LEU A 14 3.09 -4.56 -22.96
CA LEU A 14 3.57 -5.53 -21.98
C LEU A 14 2.65 -6.74 -21.87
N GLN A 15 1.33 -6.52 -21.91
CA GLN A 15 0.36 -7.61 -21.93
C GLN A 15 0.53 -8.50 -23.16
N GLU A 16 0.75 -7.93 -24.35
CA GLU A 16 0.97 -8.71 -25.57
C GLU A 16 2.27 -9.53 -25.49
N LEU A 17 3.35 -8.92 -25.00
CA LEU A 17 4.66 -9.58 -24.86
C LEU A 17 4.66 -10.69 -23.80
N ALA A 18 3.81 -10.58 -22.77
CA ALA A 18 3.74 -11.53 -21.64
C ALA A 18 2.66 -12.61 -21.80
N ARG A 19 1.98 -12.71 -22.95
CA ARG A 19 1.01 -13.80 -23.19
C ARG A 19 1.73 -15.15 -23.28
N PRO A 20 1.21 -16.22 -22.62
CA PRO A 20 -0.12 -16.38 -22.01
C PRO A 20 -0.20 -16.15 -20.48
N GLU A 21 0.89 -15.77 -19.82
CA GLU A 21 0.98 -15.72 -18.35
C GLU A 21 0.17 -14.58 -17.72
N THR A 22 -0.03 -13.49 -18.47
CA THR A 22 -0.78 -12.32 -18.02
C THR A 22 -1.85 -11.95 -19.06
N ILE A 23 -3.12 -12.01 -18.67
CA ILE A 23 -4.25 -11.83 -19.60
C ILE A 23 -5.00 -10.51 -19.43
N ASP A 24 -4.79 -9.76 -18.34
CA ASP A 24 -5.71 -8.67 -17.99
C ASP A 24 -5.13 -7.48 -17.19
N LEU A 25 -4.17 -6.76 -17.81
CA LEU A 25 -3.52 -5.61 -17.17
C LEU A 25 -4.35 -4.31 -17.25
N VAL A 26 -5.24 -4.22 -18.24
CA VAL A 26 -6.03 -3.01 -18.52
C VAL A 26 -7.52 -3.15 -18.17
N SER A 27 -7.94 -4.24 -17.51
CA SER A 27 -9.33 -4.33 -17.06
C SER A 27 -9.68 -3.29 -16.02
N VAL A 28 -10.99 -3.03 -15.97
CA VAL A 28 -11.63 -2.21 -14.96
C VAL A 28 -11.31 -2.73 -13.55
N GLY A 29 -11.33 -4.04 -13.33
CA GLY A 29 -11.06 -4.64 -12.02
C GLY A 29 -9.62 -4.43 -11.54
N THR A 30 -8.64 -4.65 -12.43
CA THR A 30 -7.23 -4.38 -12.15
C THR A 30 -7.03 -2.89 -11.85
N ALA A 31 -7.55 -2.00 -12.72
CA ALA A 31 -7.45 -0.56 -12.52
C ALA A 31 -8.09 -0.07 -11.21
N GLU A 32 -9.28 -0.57 -10.87
CA GLU A 32 -9.95 -0.25 -9.60
C GLU A 32 -9.09 -0.68 -8.40
N SER A 33 -8.57 -1.91 -8.42
CA SER A 33 -7.74 -2.45 -7.34
C SER A 33 -6.45 -1.65 -7.16
N THR A 34 -5.81 -1.25 -8.26
CA THR A 34 -4.60 -0.42 -8.25
C THR A 34 -4.89 0.93 -7.63
N LEU A 35 -5.97 1.61 -8.03
CA LEU A 35 -6.33 2.91 -7.48
C LEU A 35 -6.67 2.85 -5.99
N ARG A 36 -7.43 1.83 -5.55
CA ARG A 36 -7.77 1.64 -4.13
C ARG A 36 -6.55 1.38 -3.25
N ARG A 37 -5.53 0.69 -3.76
CA ARG A 37 -4.28 0.40 -3.02
C ARG A 37 -3.27 1.54 -3.11
N ALA A 38 -3.25 2.28 -4.22
CA ALA A 38 -2.30 3.38 -4.43
C ALA A 38 -2.42 4.46 -3.35
N VAL A 39 -3.64 4.84 -2.96
CA VAL A 39 -3.87 5.88 -1.94
C VAL A 39 -3.23 5.53 -0.58
N PRO A 40 -3.53 4.39 0.07
CA PRO A 40 -2.90 4.04 1.34
C PRO A 40 -1.38 3.83 1.22
N ILE A 41 -0.88 3.31 0.09
CA ILE A 41 0.56 3.17 -0.15
C ILE A 41 1.24 4.54 -0.25
N LEU A 42 0.65 5.51 -0.94
CA LEU A 42 1.18 6.88 -1.03
C LEU A 42 1.21 7.55 0.35
N LEU A 43 0.16 7.36 1.16
CA LEU A 43 0.12 7.86 2.54
C LEU A 43 1.24 7.24 3.40
N ALA A 44 1.48 5.94 3.26
CA ALA A 44 2.61 5.28 3.92
C ALA A 44 3.97 5.82 3.42
N GLY A 45 4.10 6.06 2.11
CA GLY A 45 5.29 6.67 1.49
C GLY A 45 5.63 8.05 2.04
N LEU A 46 4.63 8.88 2.38
CA LEU A 46 4.86 10.16 3.07
C LEU A 46 5.52 9.97 4.44
N GLY A 47 5.16 8.91 5.17
CA GLY A 47 5.85 8.49 6.40
C GLY A 47 7.29 8.02 6.15
N GLY A 48 7.53 7.34 5.02
CA GLY A 48 8.87 6.96 4.57
C GLY A 48 9.80 8.17 4.35
N ILE A 49 9.30 9.23 3.70
CA ILE A 49 10.04 10.49 3.52
C ILE A 49 10.45 11.10 4.88
N TRP A 50 9.60 10.97 5.89
CA TRP A 50 9.93 11.41 7.25
C TRP A 50 11.09 10.60 7.85
N ALA A 51 11.06 9.27 7.68
CA ALA A 51 12.12 8.38 8.14
C ALA A 51 13.47 8.71 7.47
N GLU A 52 13.46 8.95 6.16
CA GLU A 52 14.65 9.36 5.41
C GLU A 52 15.25 10.67 5.94
N ARG A 53 14.40 11.66 6.26
CA ARG A 53 14.84 12.93 6.88
C ARG A 53 15.44 12.74 8.28
N ALA A 54 15.00 11.72 9.00
CA ALA A 54 15.56 11.34 10.30
C ALA A 54 16.85 10.50 10.18
N GLY A 55 17.31 10.21 8.95
CA GLY A 55 18.48 9.38 8.69
C GLY A 55 18.24 7.88 8.85
N VAL A 56 16.98 7.45 8.92
CA VAL A 56 16.59 6.04 9.08
C VAL A 56 16.06 5.50 7.75
N VAL A 57 16.76 4.54 7.17
CA VAL A 57 16.30 3.86 5.95
C VAL A 57 15.16 2.91 6.30
N ASN A 58 13.96 3.16 5.79
CA ASN A 58 12.78 2.36 6.10
C ASN A 58 12.53 1.25 5.05
N ILE A 59 13.13 0.08 5.26
CA ILE A 59 12.87 -1.14 4.46
C ILE A 59 11.64 -1.93 4.94
N GLY A 60 11.15 -1.65 6.15
CA GLY A 60 10.08 -2.41 6.81
C GLY A 60 8.67 -1.89 6.57
N LEU A 61 8.49 -0.91 5.67
CA LEU A 61 7.23 -0.18 5.48
C LEU A 61 6.03 -1.12 5.20
N GLU A 62 6.22 -2.15 4.38
CA GLU A 62 5.19 -3.15 4.09
C GLU A 62 4.76 -3.89 5.37
N GLY A 63 5.72 -4.28 6.21
CA GLY A 63 5.46 -4.91 7.49
C GLY A 63 4.67 -3.99 8.44
N MET A 64 5.01 -2.70 8.50
CA MET A 64 4.27 -1.72 9.31
C MET A 64 2.82 -1.57 8.85
N MET A 65 2.58 -1.57 7.53
CA MET A 65 1.22 -1.55 6.96
C MET A 65 0.45 -2.82 7.29
N VAL A 66 1.08 -3.99 7.19
CA VAL A 66 0.47 -5.29 7.56
C VAL A 66 0.10 -5.33 9.03
N LEU A 67 0.98 -4.89 9.92
CA LEU A 67 0.68 -4.81 11.36
C LEU A 67 -0.50 -3.87 11.63
N GLY A 68 -0.52 -2.68 11.03
CA GLY A 68 -1.62 -1.74 11.23
C GLY A 68 -2.96 -2.26 10.71
N THR A 69 -2.98 -2.93 9.55
CA THR A 69 -4.21 -3.53 8.99
C THR A 69 -4.71 -4.71 9.81
N TRP A 70 -3.81 -5.60 10.27
CA TRP A 70 -4.17 -6.74 11.11
C TRP A 70 -4.75 -6.31 12.45
N PHE A 71 -4.03 -5.45 13.19
CA PHE A 71 -4.47 -4.96 14.48
C PHE A 71 -5.72 -4.07 14.36
N GLY A 72 -5.86 -3.34 13.26
CA GLY A 72 -7.06 -2.54 13.00
C GLY A 72 -8.29 -3.39 12.73
N ALA A 73 -8.16 -4.46 11.95
CA ALA A 73 -9.24 -5.42 11.72
C ALA A 73 -9.64 -6.11 13.04
N TRP A 74 -8.67 -6.62 13.79
CA TRP A 74 -8.92 -7.25 15.08
C TRP A 74 -9.59 -6.30 16.08
N GLY A 75 -9.07 -5.07 16.21
CA GLY A 75 -9.64 -4.05 17.09
C GLY A 75 -11.07 -3.64 16.70
N ALA A 76 -11.37 -3.60 15.40
CA ALA A 76 -12.71 -3.32 14.91
C ALA A 76 -13.71 -4.43 15.25
N LEU A 77 -13.27 -5.69 15.15
CA LEU A 77 -14.11 -6.87 15.42
C LEU A 77 -14.44 -7.01 16.91
N GLU A 78 -13.46 -6.79 17.79
CA GLU A 78 -13.65 -7.00 19.24
C GLU A 78 -14.26 -5.80 19.96
N PHE A 79 -13.87 -4.58 19.57
CA PHE A 79 -14.18 -3.38 20.34
C PHE A 79 -15.00 -2.35 19.56
N GLY A 80 -15.18 -2.56 18.26
CA GLY A 80 -15.95 -1.70 17.37
C GLY A 80 -15.10 -0.76 16.49
N PRO A 81 -15.72 -0.05 15.52
CA PRO A 81 -15.00 0.57 14.40
C PRO A 81 -13.94 1.59 14.81
N TRP A 82 -14.23 2.41 15.83
CA TRP A 82 -13.32 3.44 16.32
C TRP A 82 -12.08 2.85 17.01
N TRP A 83 -12.26 1.75 17.74
CA TRP A 83 -11.16 1.04 18.37
C TRP A 83 -10.30 0.32 17.34
N GLY A 84 -10.88 -0.16 16.24
CA GLY A 84 -10.10 -0.63 15.08
C GLY A 84 -9.14 0.42 14.55
N ILE A 85 -9.59 1.68 14.42
CA ILE A 85 -8.70 2.77 13.98
C ILE A 85 -7.58 2.98 15.00
N ALA A 86 -7.90 3.13 16.29
CA ALA A 86 -6.92 3.39 17.34
C ALA A 86 -5.88 2.26 17.47
N ILE A 87 -6.34 1.01 17.51
CA ILE A 87 -5.50 -0.18 17.68
C ILE A 87 -4.69 -0.45 16.40
N GLY A 88 -5.24 -0.19 15.21
CA GLY A 88 -4.49 -0.25 13.96
C GLY A 88 -3.36 0.77 13.88
N VAL A 89 -3.62 2.03 14.29
CA VAL A 89 -2.56 3.06 14.39
C VAL A 89 -1.48 2.61 15.37
N ALA A 90 -1.86 2.11 16.54
CA ALA A 90 -0.91 1.61 17.53
C ALA A 90 -0.09 0.41 17.02
N GLY A 91 -0.72 -0.52 16.31
CA GLY A 91 -0.05 -1.69 15.71
C GLY A 91 0.98 -1.31 14.64
N GLY A 92 0.62 -0.39 13.74
CA GLY A 92 1.57 0.14 12.75
C GLY A 92 2.72 0.92 13.39
N ALA A 93 2.42 1.76 14.40
CA ALA A 93 3.43 2.51 15.15
C ALA A 93 4.38 1.57 15.91
N ALA A 94 3.88 0.49 16.51
CA ALA A 94 4.71 -0.54 17.14
C ALA A 94 5.67 -1.19 16.14
N GLY A 95 5.21 -1.49 14.92
CA GLY A 95 6.08 -1.93 13.83
C GLY A 95 7.17 -0.91 13.48
N GLY A 96 6.82 0.38 13.46
CA GLY A 96 7.77 1.48 13.28
C GLY A 96 8.82 1.56 14.38
N LEU A 97 8.41 1.39 15.64
CA LEU A 97 9.31 1.38 16.80
C LEU A 97 10.29 0.20 16.76
N LEU A 98 9.85 -0.98 16.32
CA LEU A 98 10.73 -2.13 16.14
C LEU A 98 11.80 -1.90 15.07
N HIS A 99 11.44 -1.21 13.99
CA HIS A 99 12.36 -0.86 12.90
C HIS A 99 13.29 0.32 13.25
N ALA A 100 12.97 1.12 14.27
CA ALA A 100 13.65 2.38 14.54
C ALA A 100 15.11 2.26 15.03
N VAL A 101 15.60 1.03 15.28
CA VAL A 101 16.93 0.74 15.86
C VAL A 101 17.77 -0.07 14.88
#